data_AF-A0A0Q5AXD2-F1
#
_entry.id   AF-A0A0Q5AXD2-F1
#
_cell.length_a   1.000
_cell.length_b   1.000
_cell.length_c   1.000
_cell.angle_alpha   90.00
_cell.angle_beta   90.00
_cell.angle_gamma   90.00
#
_symmetry.space_group_name_H-M   'P 1'
#
loop_
_entity.id
_entity.type
_entity.pdbx_description
1 polymer ?
#
loop_
_entity_poly.entity_id
_entity_poly.type
_entity_poly.pdbx_seq_one_letter_code
_entity_poly.pdbx_strand_id
1 'polypeptide(L)'
;MQADRISVDAGLTGSNRDRPALREALAACDTGSTVFVTKLDRLARSITDARDTVDELTRRGVRLNIAGSLHDPTDPMGRLLVTALAMIAEFEGDVIRARNRQSY
;
A
#
# COMPACT_ATOMS: atom_id res chain seq x y z
N MET A 1 1.23 1.83 27.95
CA MET A 1 1.47 3.04 27.13
C MET A 1 2.08 2.55 25.83
N GLN A 2 1.27 2.46 24.76
CA GLN A 2 1.75 1.92 23.48
C GLN A 2 2.53 3.04 22.78
N ALA A 3 3.83 2.82 22.55
CA ALA A 3 4.72 3.82 21.98
C ALA A 3 4.44 4.00 20.49
N ASP A 4 4.40 5.25 20.02
CA ASP A 4 4.39 5.56 18.59
C ASP A 4 5.70 5.04 17.96
N ARG A 5 5.58 4.02 17.09
CA ARG A 5 6.72 3.38 16.44
C ARG A 5 6.82 3.84 14.99
N ILE A 6 7.75 4.76 14.73
CA ILE A 6 8.04 5.23 13.38
C ILE A 6 8.99 4.22 12.72
N SER A 7 8.49 3.51 11.70
CA SER A 7 9.31 2.62 10.87
C SER A 7 9.60 3.30 9.54
N VAL A 8 10.89 3.51 9.24
CA VAL A 8 11.31 4.16 7.99
C VAL A 8 11.94 3.10 7.09
N ASP A 9 11.30 2.86 5.94
CA ASP A 9 11.93 2.12 4.85
C ASP A 9 12.79 3.10 4.06
N ALA A 10 14.11 2.88 4.03
CA ALA A 10 15.10 3.79 3.44
C ALA A 10 14.95 3.96 1.91
N GLY A 11 13.95 3.35 1.29
CA GLY A 11 13.68 3.55 -0.13
C GLY A 11 14.85 3.09 -0.97
N LEU A 12 15.30 1.85 -0.75
CA LEU A 12 16.25 1.22 -1.66
C LEU A 12 15.59 1.15 -3.05
N THR A 13 16.32 1.62 -4.05
CA THR A 13 15.85 1.89 -5.40
C THR A 13 15.17 0.67 -6.05
N GLY A 14 14.13 0.96 -6.84
CA GLY A 14 13.71 0.29 -8.09
C GLY A 14 13.42 -1.21 -8.18
N SER A 15 13.93 -2.11 -7.34
CA SER A 15 13.80 -3.56 -7.59
C SER A 15 13.85 -4.44 -6.35
N ASN A 16 14.08 -3.88 -5.16
CA ASN A 16 14.16 -4.70 -3.95
C ASN A 16 12.75 -5.03 -3.43
N ARG A 17 12.32 -6.28 -3.60
CA ARG A 17 11.07 -6.82 -3.02
C ARG A 17 11.19 -7.06 -1.51
N ASP A 18 12.41 -7.05 -0.98
CA ASP A 18 12.63 -7.16 0.45
C ASP A 18 12.40 -5.84 1.14
N ARG A 19 11.31 -5.79 1.90
CA ARG A 19 10.87 -4.66 2.70
C ARG A 19 10.88 -5.02 4.18
N PRO A 20 12.06 -5.26 4.77
CA PRO A 20 12.16 -5.72 6.15
C PRO A 20 11.51 -4.72 7.12
N ALA A 21 11.69 -3.41 6.89
CA ALA A 21 11.10 -2.37 7.72
C ALA A 21 9.55 -2.38 7.66
N LEU A 22 8.95 -2.55 6.48
CA LEU A 22 7.49 -2.67 6.36
C LEU A 22 7.00 -3.95 7.03
N ARG A 23 7.68 -5.09 6.80
CA ARG A 23 7.28 -6.37 7.43
C ARG A 23 7.37 -6.31 8.95
N GLU A 24 8.44 -5.73 9.51
CA GLU A 24 8.57 -5.53 10.95
C GLU A 24 7.51 -4.57 11.50
N ALA A 25 7.18 -3.50 10.78
CA ALA A 25 6.12 -2.58 11.17
C ALA A 25 4.76 -3.30 11.22
N LEU A 26 4.44 -4.06 10.18
CA LEU A 26 3.22 -4.87 10.11
C LEU A 26 3.19 -5.98 11.17
N ALA A 27 4.32 -6.64 11.45
CA ALA A 27 4.40 -7.67 12.47
C ALA A 27 4.18 -7.13 13.89
N ALA A 28 4.56 -5.88 14.14
CA ALA A 28 4.38 -5.21 15.43
C ALA A 28 2.96 -4.62 15.64
N CYS A 29 2.08 -4.68 14.64
CA CYS A 29 0.72 -4.14 14.75
C CYS A 29 -0.22 -5.11 15.48
N ASP A 30 -0.85 -4.66 16.55
CA ASP A 30 -1.95 -5.37 17.19
C ASP A 30 -3.31 -4.83 16.73
N THR A 31 -4.40 -5.56 17.01
CA THR A 31 -5.76 -5.08 16.76
C THR A 31 -5.98 -3.70 17.40
N GLY A 32 -6.56 -2.78 16.62
CA GLY A 32 -6.74 -1.37 17.03
C GLY A 32 -5.58 -0.43 16.68
N SER A 33 -4.42 -0.97 16.30
CA SER A 33 -3.29 -0.18 15.79
C SER A 33 -3.65 0.59 14.52
N THR A 34 -2.91 1.65 14.24
CA THR A 34 -3.02 2.41 12.99
C THR A 34 -1.67 2.46 12.30
N VAL A 35 -1.60 1.99 11.06
CA VAL A 35 -0.43 2.11 10.19
C VAL A 35 -0.52 3.44 9.44
N PHE A 36 0.46 4.31 9.64
CA PHE A 36 0.56 5.58 8.92
C PHE A 36 1.55 5.47 7.77
N VAL A 37 1.09 5.78 6.56
CA VAL A 37 1.94 5.90 5.37
C VAL A 37 1.76 7.27 4.75
N THR A 38 2.86 7.87 4.29
CA THR A 38 2.84 9.21 3.71
C THR A 38 2.26 9.23 2.29
N LYS A 39 2.41 8.12 1.54
CA LYS A 39 1.91 7.93 0.18
C LYS A 39 1.64 6.44 -0.09
N LEU A 40 0.76 6.13 -1.04
CA LEU A 40 0.42 4.75 -1.39
C LEU A 40 1.63 3.97 -1.96
N ASP A 41 2.52 4.62 -2.73
CA ASP A 41 3.77 4.00 -3.24
C ASP A 41 4.75 3.59 -2.12
N ARG A 42 4.55 4.12 -0.91
CA ARG A 42 5.29 3.73 0.30
C ARG A 42 4.65 2.56 1.02
N LEU A 43 3.38 2.27 0.77
CA LEU A 43 2.75 1.04 1.25
C LEU A 43 3.02 -0.12 0.29
N ALA A 44 2.90 0.11 -1.01
CA ALA A 44 2.94 -0.96 -2.01
C ALA A 44 3.56 -0.53 -3.34
N ARG A 45 4.17 -1.49 -4.05
CA ARG A 45 4.82 -1.30 -5.37
C ARG A 45 3.93 -1.65 -6.55
N SER A 46 2.81 -2.32 -6.29
CA SER A 46 1.79 -2.63 -7.27
C SER A 46 0.41 -2.52 -6.62
N ILE A 47 -0.62 -2.48 -7.45
CA ILE A 47 -2.01 -2.48 -6.98
C ILE A 47 -2.35 -3.78 -6.26
N THR A 48 -1.90 -4.92 -6.77
CA THR A 48 -2.10 -6.22 -6.14
C THR A 48 -1.47 -6.24 -4.74
N ASP A 49 -0.23 -5.77 -4.63
CA ASP A 49 0.49 -5.63 -3.36
C ASP A 49 -0.25 -4.67 -2.39
N ALA A 50 -0.81 -3.58 -2.91
CA ALA A 50 -1.60 -2.64 -2.11
C ALA A 50 -2.87 -3.30 -1.56
N ARG A 51 -3.60 -4.01 -2.43
CA ARG A 51 -4.82 -4.73 -2.07
C ARG A 51 -4.54 -5.81 -1.03
N ASP A 52 -3.55 -6.67 -1.26
CA ASP A 52 -3.21 -7.76 -0.35
C ASP A 52 -2.80 -7.23 1.04
N THR A 53 -2.04 -6.13 1.06
CA THR A 53 -1.64 -5.47 2.31
C THR A 53 -2.84 -4.88 3.05
N VAL A 54 -3.76 -4.20 2.34
CA VAL A 54 -4.98 -3.63 2.92
C VAL A 54 -5.91 -4.73 3.46
N ASP A 55 -6.10 -5.81 2.70
CA ASP A 55 -6.90 -6.97 3.10
C ASP A 55 -6.32 -7.59 4.39
N GLU A 56 -4.99 -7.75 4.47
CA GLU A 56 -4.32 -8.27 5.67
C GLU A 56 -4.51 -7.37 6.90
N LEU A 57 -4.31 -6.06 6.75
CA LEU A 57 -4.52 -5.09 7.82
C LEU A 57 -5.97 -5.12 8.31
N THR A 58 -6.93 -5.20 7.38
CA THR A 58 -8.36 -5.28 7.67
C THR A 58 -8.68 -6.54 8.47
N ARG A 59 -8.18 -7.71 8.06
CA ARG A 59 -8.37 -8.98 8.79
C ARG A 59 -7.84 -8.93 10.22
N ARG A 60 -6.76 -8.18 10.45
CA ARG A 60 -6.15 -8.03 11.77
C ARG A 60 -6.80 -6.94 12.63
N GLY A 61 -7.80 -6.22 12.10
CA GLY A 61 -8.42 -5.07 12.76
C GLY A 61 -7.45 -3.90 12.94
N VAL A 62 -6.50 -3.76 12.02
CA VAL A 62 -5.52 -2.67 11.98
C VAL A 62 -6.01 -1.63 10.99
N ARG A 63 -6.01 -0.36 11.40
CA ARG A 63 -6.41 0.76 10.55
C ARG A 63 -5.25 1.19 9.67
N LEU A 64 -5.53 1.64 8.46
CA LEU A 64 -4.55 2.22 7.56
C LEU A 64 -4.82 3.73 7.43
N ASN A 65 -3.79 4.56 7.55
CA ASN A 65 -3.87 5.99 7.25
C ASN A 65 -2.89 6.32 6.12
N ILE A 66 -3.41 6.91 5.05
CA ILE A 66 -2.64 7.32 3.87
C ILE A 66 -2.65 8.83 3.77
N ALA A 67 -1.48 9.45 3.87
CA ALA A 67 -1.29 10.89 3.73
C ALA A 67 -2.21 11.73 4.65
N GLY A 68 -2.55 11.21 5.84
CA GLY A 68 -3.46 11.86 6.79
C GLY A 68 -4.91 11.40 6.68
N SER A 69 -5.30 10.71 5.61
CA SER A 69 -6.65 10.15 5.46
C SER A 69 -6.74 8.76 6.07
N LEU A 70 -7.63 8.57 7.05
CA LEU A 70 -7.90 7.25 7.60
C LEU A 70 -8.69 6.44 6.58
N HIS A 71 -8.09 5.36 6.07
CA HIS A 71 -8.76 4.39 5.24
C HIS A 71 -9.68 3.52 6.10
N ASP A 72 -10.98 3.64 5.86
CA ASP A 72 -11.97 2.69 6.34
C ASP A 72 -12.26 1.68 5.21
N PRO A 73 -11.88 0.40 5.36
CA PRO A 73 -12.15 -0.63 4.36
C PRO A 73 -13.65 -0.95 4.19
N THR A 74 -14.50 -0.47 5.11
CA THR A 74 -15.96 -0.58 5.03
C THR A 74 -16.62 0.64 4.37
N ASP A 75 -15.88 1.72 4.13
CA ASP A 75 -16.40 2.90 3.44
C ASP A 75 -16.56 2.63 1.94
N PRO A 76 -17.81 2.64 1.41
CA PRO A 76 -18.06 2.42 -0.02
C PRO A 76 -17.34 3.42 -0.92
N MET A 77 -17.15 4.67 -0.45
CA MET A 77 -16.47 5.71 -1.23
C MET A 77 -14.96 5.48 -1.27
N GLY A 78 -14.34 5.18 -0.13
CA GLY A 78 -12.94 4.76 -0.06
C GLY A 78 -12.65 3.54 -0.94
N ARG A 79 -13.52 2.54 -0.92
CA ARG A 79 -13.40 1.35 -1.77
C ARG A 79 -13.52 1.67 -3.26
N LEU A 80 -14.45 2.55 -3.65
CA LEU A 80 -14.60 2.98 -5.04
C LEU A 80 -13.34 3.71 -5.54
N LEU A 81 -12.81 4.65 -4.74
CA LEU A 81 -11.61 5.42 -5.08
C LEU A 81 -10.40 4.51 -5.27
N VAL A 82 -10.18 3.56 -4.35
CA VAL A 82 -9.09 2.57 -4.45
C VAL A 82 -9.24 1.71 -5.72
N THR A 83 -10.47 1.27 -6.02
CA THR A 83 -10.77 0.47 -7.22
C THR A 83 -10.52 1.27 -8.50
N ALA A 84 -10.87 2.56 -8.53
CA ALA A 84 -10.61 3.42 -9.69
C ALA A 84 -9.10 3.64 -9.91
N LEU A 85 -8.35 3.94 -8.85
CA LEU A 85 -6.89 4.10 -8.92
C LEU A 85 -6.20 2.80 -9.37
N ALA A 86 -6.71 1.65 -8.92
CA ALA A 86 -6.27 0.34 -9.37
C ALA A 86 -6.46 0.15 -10.89
N MET A 87 -7.63 0.48 -11.42
CA MET A 87 -7.87 0.36 -12.86
C MET A 87 -6.95 1.29 -13.68
N ILE A 88 -6.69 2.50 -13.19
CA ILE A 88 -5.81 3.46 -13.89
C ILE A 88 -4.36 2.95 -13.95
N ALA A 89 -3.80 2.45 -12.84
CA ALA A 89 -2.40 2.00 -12.87
C ALA A 89 -2.21 0.68 -13.63
N GLU A 90 -3.22 -0.19 -13.73
CA GLU A 90 -3.20 -1.33 -14.67
C GLU A 90 -3.13 -0.84 -16.13
N PHE A 91 -3.99 0.10 -16.49
CA PHE A 91 -4.02 0.71 -17.82
C PHE A 91 -2.69 1.38 -18.19
N GLU A 92 -2.10 2.18 -17.30
CA GLU A 92 -0.79 2.81 -17.54
C GLU A 92 0.31 1.77 -17.79
N GLY A 93 0.32 0.68 -17.00
CA GLY A 93 1.24 -0.43 -17.19
C GLY A 93 1.09 -1.10 -18.55
N ASP A 94 -0.14 -1.29 -19.02
CA ASP A 94 -0.44 -1.85 -20.33
C ASP A 94 -0.03 -0.94 -21.48
N VAL A 95 -0.23 0.37 -21.34
CA VAL A 95 0.23 1.37 -22.31
C VAL A 95 1.76 1.34 -22.45
N ILE A 96 2.50 1.28 -21.34
CA ILE A 96 3.97 1.18 -21.35
C ILE A 96 4.42 -0.13 -22.03
N ARG A 97 3.80 -1.26 -21.67
CA ARG A 97 4.10 -2.57 -22.28
C ARG A 97 3.84 -2.58 -23.78
N ALA A 98 2.74 -1.97 -24.23
CA ALA A 98 2.39 -1.87 -25.64
C ALA A 98 3.42 -1.06 -26.44
N ARG A 99 3.91 0.05 -25.88
CA ARG A 99 4.95 0.89 -26.51
C ARG A 99 6.27 0.13 -26.69
N ASN A 100 6.71 -0.59 -25.66
CA ASN A 100 7.98 -1.34 -25.72
C ASN A 100 7.93 -2.50 -26.73
N ARG A 101 6.73 -3.03 -27.02
CA ARG A 101 6.52 -4.13 -27.97
C ARG A 101 6.56 -3.69 -29.44
N GLN A 102 6.46 -2.39 -29.72
CA GLN A 102 6.55 -1.81 -31.07
C GLN A 102 7.98 -1.38 -31.46
N SER A 103 8.92 -1.40 -30.52
CA SER A 103 10.33 -1.02 -30.76
C SER A 103 11.25 -2.21 -31.04
N TYR A 104 10.69 -3.35 -31.44
CA TYR A 104 11.41 -4.57 -31.83
C TYR A 104 10.96 -5.06 -33.20
#